data_AF-A0A1B3BC49-F1
#
_entry.id   AF-A0A1B3BC49-F1
#
_cell.length_a   1.000
_cell.length_b   1.000
_cell.length_c   1.000
_cell.angle_alpha   90.00
_cell.angle_beta   90.00
_cell.angle_gamma   90.00
#
_symmetry.space_group_name_H-M   'P 1'
#
loop_
_entity.id
_entity.type
_entity.pdbx_description
1 polymer ?
#
loop_
_entity_poly.entity_id
_entity_poly.type
_entity_poly.pdbx_seq_one_letter_code
_entity_poly.pdbx_strand_id
1 'polypeptide(L)' 'MSNKQPQGNNGKTYVGAMLGIGVGVGAAFGITFENLPLGVGLGAVFGIIIGIVLEVKNKNTT' A
#
# COMPACT_ATOMS: atom_id res chain seq x y z
N MET A 1 -5.12 22.77 -20.12
CA MET A 1 -5.56 21.58 -19.35
C MET A 1 -4.64 21.44 -18.15
N SER A 2 -5.10 21.79 -16.94
CA SER A 2 -4.29 21.69 -15.73
C SER A 2 -4.22 20.22 -15.31
N ASN A 3 -3.10 19.57 -15.60
CA ASN A 3 -2.84 18.21 -15.19
C ASN A 3 -2.67 18.22 -13.66
N LYS A 4 -3.72 17.81 -12.94
CA LYS A 4 -3.72 17.68 -11.49
C LYS A 4 -2.83 16.49 -11.12
N GLN A 5 -1.52 16.68 -11.18
CA GLN A 5 -0.58 15.76 -10.56
C GLN A 5 -1.00 15.64 -9.09
N PRO A 6 -1.24 14.42 -8.57
CA PRO A 6 -1.55 14.25 -7.17
C PRO A 6 -0.41 14.90 -6.39
N GLN A 7 -0.73 15.95 -5.63
CA GLN A 7 0.18 16.61 -4.72
C GLN A 7 0.54 15.57 -3.66
N GLY A 8 1.58 14.79 -3.94
CA GLY A 8 2.24 13.92 -2.99
C GLY A 8 2.81 14.81 -1.92
N ASN A 9 2.11 14.88 -0.80
CA ASN A 9 2.61 15.51 0.41
C ASN A 9 4.01 14.96 0.67
N ASN A 10 5.02 15.83 0.76
CA ASN A 10 6.42 15.46 1.01
C ASN A 10 6.66 14.86 2.42
N GLY A 11 5.60 14.54 3.15
CA GLY A 11 5.65 13.63 4.29
C GLY A 11 5.70 12.21 3.78
N LYS A 12 6.81 11.50 4.05
CA LYS A 12 6.98 10.06 3.77
C LYS A 12 5.77 9.28 4.25
N THR A 13 4.77 9.11 3.39
CA THR A 13 3.53 8.43 3.75
C THR A 13 3.79 6.95 3.51
N TYR A 14 4.07 6.23 4.59
CA TYR A 14 4.43 4.81 4.53
C TYR A 14 3.27 3.96 4.00
N VAL A 15 2.04 4.45 4.15
CA VAL A 15 0.80 3.81 3.64
C VAL A 15 0.82 3.62 2.12
N GLY A 16 1.18 4.64 1.35
CA GLY A 16 1.17 4.55 -0.12
C GLY A 16 2.22 3.56 -0.66
N ALA A 17 3.41 3.57 -0.06
CA ALA A 17 4.49 2.65 -0.41
C ALA A 17 4.13 1.20 -0.04
N MET A 18 3.60 0.96 1.17
CA MET A 18 3.21 -0.37 1.62
C MET A 18 1.97 -0.90 0.88
N LEU A 19 1.06 -0.03 0.45
CA LEU A 19 -0.05 -0.42 -0.44
C LEU A 19 0.48 -0.94 -1.78
N GLY A 20 1.40 -0.22 -2.42
CA GLY A 20 1.98 -0.65 -3.70
C GLY A 20 2.71 -1.98 -3.59
N ILE A 21 3.53 -2.15 -2.55
CA ILE A 21 4.23 -3.41 -2.26
C ILE A 21 3.23 -4.53 -1.97
N GLY A 22 2.24 -4.27 -1.11
CA GLY A 22 1.21 -5.23 -0.72
C GLY A 22 0.40 -5.71 -1.92
N VAL A 23 -0.02 -4.80 -2.82
CA VAL A 23 -0.73 -5.15 -4.06
C VAL A 23 0.17 -5.95 -5.01
N GLY A 24 1.44 -5.58 -5.16
CA GLY A 24 2.37 -6.33 -6.02
C GLY A 24 2.60 -7.78 -5.54
N VAL A 25 2.85 -7.94 -4.24
CA VAL A 25 3.00 -9.27 -3.61
C VAL A 25 1.69 -10.04 -3.64
N GLY A 26 0.57 -9.40 -3.32
CA GLY A 26 -0.76 -10.00 -3.37
C GLY A 26 -1.16 -10.43 -4.77
N ALA A 27 -0.82 -9.67 -5.80
CA ALA A 27 -1.03 -10.06 -7.19
C ALA A 27 -0.25 -11.33 -7.54
N ALA A 28 1.03 -11.43 -7.13
CA ALA A 28 1.83 -12.65 -7.34
C ALA A 28 1.19 -13.90 -6.70
N PHE A 29 0.69 -13.76 -5.47
CA PHE A 29 -0.06 -14.83 -4.81
C PHE A 29 -1.40 -15.10 -5.50
N GLY A 30 -2.12 -14.07 -5.93
CA GLY A 30 -3.38 -14.20 -6.65
C GLY A 30 -3.24 -14.97 -7.96
N ILE A 31 -2.13 -14.79 -8.68
CA ILE A 31 -1.80 -15.58 -9.88
C ILE A 31 -1.56 -17.05 -9.51
N THR A 32 -0.88 -17.31 -8.38
CA THR A 32 -0.61 -18.66 -7.88
C THR A 32 -1.88 -19.40 -7.48
N PHE A 33 -2.87 -18.69 -6.94
CA PHE A 33 -4.16 -19.25 -6.55
C PHE A 33 -5.22 -19.21 -7.66
N GLU A 34 -4.85 -18.80 -8.88
CA GLU A 34 -5.76 -18.55 -10.01
C GLU A 34 -6.92 -17.60 -9.65
N ASN A 35 -6.73 -16.78 -8.61
CA ASN A 35 -7.72 -15.87 -8.07
C ASN A 35 -7.07 -14.51 -7.78
N LEU A 36 -6.86 -13.76 -8.86
CA LEU A 36 -6.26 -12.44 -8.81
C LEU A 36 -7.02 -11.45 -7.91
N PRO A 37 -8.37 -11.38 -7.93
CA PRO A 37 -9.11 -10.50 -7.02
C PRO A 37 -8.83 -10.80 -5.54
N LEU A 38 -8.76 -12.08 -5.17
CA LEU A 38 -8.48 -12.50 -3.81
C LEU A 38 -7.03 -12.15 -3.41
N GLY A 39 -6.07 -12.40 -4.30
CA GLY A 39 -4.66 -12.04 -4.05
C GLY A 39 -4.44 -10.54 -3.89
N VAL A 40 -4.98 -9.74 -4.81
CA VAL A 40 -4.89 -8.26 -4.76
C VAL A 40 -5.63 -7.72 -3.54
N GLY A 41 -6.81 -8.25 -3.22
CA GLY A 41 -7.59 -7.86 -2.05
C GLY A 41 -6.84 -8.12 -0.74
N LEU A 42 -6.28 -9.32 -0.58
CA LEU A 42 -5.45 -9.66 0.58
C LEU A 42 -4.20 -8.78 0.64
N GLY A 43 -3.48 -8.65 -0.47
CA GLY A 43 -2.28 -7.83 -0.57
C GLY A 43 -2.51 -6.36 -0.20
N ALA A 44 -3.61 -5.77 -0.67
CA ALA A 44 -4.00 -4.41 -0.33
C ALA A 44 -4.31 -4.26 1.16
N VAL A 45 -5.06 -5.19 1.76
CA VAL A 45 -5.39 -5.15 3.20
C VAL A 45 -4.12 -5.22 4.05
N PHE A 46 -3.23 -6.17 3.78
CA PHE A 46 -1.97 -6.29 4.50
C PHE A 46 -1.07 -5.06 4.30
N GLY A 47 -0.97 -4.55 3.07
CA GLY A 47 -0.18 -3.36 2.75
C GLY A 47 -0.66 -2.12 3.51
N ILE A 48 -1.99 -1.91 3.60
CA ILE A 48 -2.57 -0.81 4.36
C ILE A 48 -2.29 -0.95 5.85
N ILE A 49 -2.53 -2.14 6.43
CA ILE A 49 -2.32 -2.38 7.86
C ILE A 49 -0.86 -2.10 8.24
N ILE A 50 0.10 -2.65 7.50
CA ILE A 50 1.54 -2.44 7.75
C ILE A 50 1.88 -0.96 7.58
N GLY A 51 1.37 -0.32 6.53
CA GLY A 51 1.56 1.09 6.27
C GLY A 51 1.09 1.98 7.42
N ILE A 52 -0.11 1.72 7.96
CA ILE A 52 -0.67 2.45 9.10
C ILE A 52 0.19 2.21 10.36
N VAL A 53 0.58 0.96 10.64
CA VAL A 53 1.41 0.63 11.81
C VAL A 53 2.77 1.36 11.75
N LEU A 54 3.43 1.36 10.59
CA LEU A 54 4.70 2.08 10.40
C LEU A 54 4.52 3.59 10.56
N GLU A 55 3.43 4.13 10.00
CA GLU A 55 3.09 5.54 10.08
C GLU A 55 2.80 5.98 11.52
N VAL A 56 2.07 5.18 12.30
CA VAL A 56 1.80 5.42 13.73
C VAL A 56 3.08 5.34 14.56
N LYS A 57 3.93 4.33 14.33
CA LYS A 57 5.22 4.21 15.02
C LYS A 57 6.13 5.39 14.74
N ASN A 58 6.17 5.87 13.49
CA ASN A 58 7.01 6.99 13.10
C ASN A 58 6.53 8.32 13.72
N LYS A 59 5.21 8.50 13.86
CA LYS A 59 4.63 9.66 14.54
C LYS A 59 4.84 9.69 16.06
N ASN A 60 4.92 8.54 16.73
CA ASN A 60 5.14 8.45 18.18
C ASN A 60 6.61 8.55 18.61
N THR A 61 7.55 8.59 17.66
CA THR A 61 8.99 8.69 17.94
C THR A 61 9.53 10.11 17.62
N THR A 62 8.65 11.12 17.58
CA THR A 62 8.98 12.55 17.51
C THR A 62 8.23 13.25 18.63
#